data_AF-A0A2D9B6I0-F1
#
_entry.id   AF-A0A2D9B6I0-F1
#
_cell.length_a   1.000
_cell.length_b   1.000
_cell.length_c   1.000
_cell.angle_alpha   90.00
_cell.angle_beta   90.00
_cell.angle_gamma   90.00
#
_symmetry.space_group_name_H-M   'P 1'
#
loop_
_entity.id
_entity.type
_entity.pdbx_description
1 polymer ?
#
loop_
_entity_poly.entity_id
_entity_poly.type
_entity_poly.pdbx_seq_one_letter_code
_entity_poly.pdbx_strand_id
1 'polypeptide(L)'
;MDFYRYNDYLWGLPNWVHTVALLILIAAYAHLIFGYWLVRYRIPRYVKKYFALRCILYILYMMFKAQDKNFGMADLFFPIYIIGYIDGLITLNGWGFYRCKNLKEGIIKLITFRSEKNYLNMRIHPLLMKKEAFELRVSQKLLNFIRSYENLHDGDKSVIGLQPKLDARGKDPIWTVGWGHALVVDGKFATKSRFPTMADILPYNTVNTIEEADALLEKDITKFENLVKANLKIKVNQHQFDALVSHAYNCGISEGLYIRVNNRAEKALKEFWLNRYITSGGIKLNGLIHRRIDEYEIWLGINYNREYKFTFN
;
A
#
# COMPACT_ATOMS: atom_id res chain seq x y z
N MET A 1 2.51 43.08 25.03
CA MET A 1 1.22 43.76 24.80
C MET A 1 0.19 42.97 25.59
N ASP A 2 -0.52 43.59 26.53
CA ASP A 2 -1.56 42.88 27.27
C ASP A 2 -2.77 42.59 26.36
N PHE A 3 -3.60 41.65 26.79
CA PHE A 3 -4.75 41.17 26.01
C PHE A 3 -5.72 42.30 25.63
N TYR A 4 -5.93 43.26 26.54
CA TYR A 4 -6.82 44.39 26.33
C TYR A 4 -6.33 45.32 25.22
N ARG A 5 -5.02 45.65 25.20
CA ARG A 5 -4.42 46.44 24.13
C ARG A 5 -4.50 45.75 22.77
N TYR A 6 -4.42 44.43 22.72
CA TYR A 6 -4.58 43.68 21.47
C TYR A 6 -6.02 43.69 20.97
N ASN A 7 -6.99 43.51 21.89
CA ASN A 7 -8.41 43.60 21.57
C ASN A 7 -8.77 44.99 21.03
N ASP A 8 -8.36 46.06 21.72
CA ASP A 8 -8.66 47.43 21.30
C ASP A 8 -8.04 47.78 19.94
N TYR A 9 -6.83 47.29 19.68
CA TYR A 9 -6.19 47.42 18.37
C TYR A 9 -7.01 46.73 17.26
N LEU A 10 -7.51 45.52 17.50
CA LEU A 10 -8.34 44.79 16.53
C LEU A 10 -9.69 45.48 16.28
N TRP A 11 -10.30 46.09 17.31
CA TRP A 11 -11.55 46.85 17.18
C TRP A 11 -11.36 48.20 16.50
N GLY A 12 -10.16 48.78 16.59
CA GLY A 12 -9.80 50.01 15.88
C GLY A 12 -9.55 49.83 14.39
N LEU A 13 -9.63 48.60 13.87
CA LEU A 13 -9.40 48.33 12.45
C LEU A 13 -10.55 48.89 11.58
N PRO A 14 -10.26 49.30 10.33
CA PRO A 14 -11.30 49.78 9.42
C PRO A 14 -12.39 48.73 9.19
N ASN A 15 -13.65 49.19 9.06
CA ASN A 15 -14.82 48.32 8.85
C ASN A 15 -14.65 47.28 7.72
N TRP A 16 -13.95 47.62 6.64
CA TRP A 16 -13.70 46.69 5.53
C TRP A 16 -12.89 45.46 5.93
N VAL A 17 -11.99 45.59 6.93
CA VAL A 17 -11.20 44.47 7.46
C VAL A 17 -12.12 43.48 8.18
N HIS A 18 -13.05 43.99 8.98
CA HIS A 18 -14.07 43.16 9.64
C HIS A 18 -15.00 42.49 8.62
N THR A 19 -15.37 43.20 7.54
CA THR A 19 -16.17 42.63 6.45
C THR A 19 -15.44 41.49 5.73
N VAL A 20 -14.16 41.66 5.41
CA VAL A 20 -13.34 40.62 4.78
C VAL A 20 -13.18 39.41 5.70
N ALA A 21 -12.93 39.62 7.00
CA ALA A 21 -12.85 38.54 7.97
C ALA A 21 -14.17 37.73 8.06
N LEU A 22 -15.31 38.42 8.05
CA LEU A 22 -16.63 37.77 8.03
C LEU A 22 -16.84 36.96 6.74
N LEU A 23 -16.46 37.50 5.58
CA LEU A 23 -16.58 36.81 4.29
C LEU A 23 -15.70 35.54 4.24
N ILE A 24 -14.47 35.61 4.76
CA ILE A 24 -13.59 34.44 4.86
C ILE A 24 -14.21 33.38 5.78
N LEU A 25 -14.80 33.79 6.90
CA LEU A 25 -15.48 32.87 7.81
C LEU A 25 -16.66 32.17 7.12
N ILE A 26 -17.53 32.94 6.45
CA ILE A 26 -18.69 32.41 5.73
C ILE A 26 -18.23 31.43 4.63
N ALA A 27 -17.19 31.79 3.88
CA ALA A 27 -16.62 30.92 2.85
C ALA A 27 -16.09 29.61 3.45
N ALA A 28 -15.35 29.66 4.56
CA ALA A 28 -14.85 28.48 5.25
C ALA A 28 -15.99 27.56 5.73
N TYR A 29 -17.04 28.14 6.31
CA TYR A 29 -18.22 27.38 6.74
C TYR A 29 -19.00 26.77 5.56
N ALA A 30 -19.16 27.51 4.47
CA ALA A 30 -19.79 26.99 3.25
C ALA A 30 -19.02 25.79 2.67
N HIS A 31 -17.67 25.86 2.67
CA HIS A 31 -16.82 24.76 2.23
C HIS A 31 -16.95 23.52 3.14
N LEU A 32 -17.02 23.70 4.46
CA LEU A 32 -17.24 22.61 5.41
C LEU A 32 -18.63 21.95 5.24
N ILE A 33 -19.68 22.75 5.05
CA ILE A 33 -21.05 22.26 4.81
C ILE A 33 -21.13 21.50 3.47
N PHE A 34 -20.53 22.05 2.42
CA PHE A 34 -20.49 21.41 1.10
C PHE A 34 -19.70 20.10 1.14
N GLY A 35 -18.53 20.10 1.80
CA GLY A 35 -17.73 18.91 2.05
C GLY A 35 -18.53 17.83 2.77
N TYR A 36 -19.19 18.18 3.88
CA TYR A 36 -20.08 17.26 4.61
C TYR A 36 -21.19 16.71 3.71
N TRP A 37 -21.84 17.56 2.91
CA TRP A 37 -22.94 17.15 2.04
C TRP A 37 -22.52 16.15 0.96
N LEU A 38 -21.34 16.32 0.36
CA LEU A 38 -20.78 15.41 -0.64
C LEU A 38 -20.51 14.01 -0.08
N VAL A 39 -20.14 13.88 1.20
CA VAL A 39 -19.78 12.58 1.80
C VAL A 39 -20.82 12.03 2.78
N ARG A 40 -21.90 12.77 3.08
CA ARG A 40 -22.89 12.41 4.13
C ARG A 40 -23.47 11.01 3.98
N TYR A 41 -23.65 10.49 2.77
CA TYR A 41 -24.20 9.15 2.58
C TYR A 41 -23.25 8.02 2.99
N ARG A 42 -21.95 8.31 3.07
CA ARG A 42 -20.88 7.36 3.38
C ARG A 42 -20.36 7.47 4.82
N ILE A 43 -20.90 8.40 5.62
CA ILE A 43 -20.48 8.67 7.00
C ILE A 43 -21.27 7.77 7.99
N PRO A 44 -20.60 7.13 8.98
CA PRO A 44 -21.27 6.36 10.03
C PRO A 44 -22.28 7.17 10.84
N ARG A 45 -23.35 6.52 11.34
CA ARG A 45 -24.45 7.19 12.06
C ARG A 45 -23.99 8.01 13.28
N TYR A 46 -23.00 7.53 14.03
CA TYR A 46 -22.50 8.25 15.22
C TYR A 46 -21.75 9.56 14.87
N VAL A 47 -21.07 9.61 13.73
CA VAL A 47 -20.40 10.83 13.25
C VAL A 47 -21.42 11.88 12.81
N LYS A 48 -22.52 11.44 12.15
CA LYS A 48 -23.64 12.34 11.84
C LYS A 48 -24.26 12.94 13.10
N LYS A 49 -24.43 12.12 14.15
CA LYS A 49 -24.91 12.58 15.46
C LYS A 49 -23.95 13.60 16.07
N TYR A 50 -22.63 13.41 15.97
CA TYR A 50 -21.64 14.40 16.40
C TYR A 50 -21.82 15.74 15.69
N PHE A 51 -21.87 15.76 14.35
CA PHE A 51 -22.05 17.01 13.60
C PHE A 51 -23.38 17.70 13.91
N ALA A 52 -24.47 16.94 14.06
CA ALA A 52 -25.76 17.50 14.46
C ALA A 52 -25.73 18.11 15.87
N LEU A 53 -25.18 17.37 16.86
CA LEU A 53 -25.04 17.84 18.23
C LEU A 53 -24.14 19.08 18.31
N ARG A 54 -23.04 19.09 17.55
CA ARG A 54 -22.14 20.25 17.41
C ARG A 54 -22.90 21.48 16.94
N CYS A 55 -23.67 21.38 15.85
CA CYS A 55 -24.46 22.50 15.34
C CYS A 55 -25.49 23.01 16.36
N ILE A 56 -26.14 22.11 17.10
CA ILE A 56 -27.08 22.49 18.17
C ILE A 56 -26.34 23.26 19.27
N LEU A 57 -25.22 22.75 19.76
CA LEU A 57 -24.41 23.42 20.79
C LEU A 57 -23.95 24.81 20.34
N TYR A 58 -23.61 24.97 19.06
CA TYR A 58 -23.25 26.27 18.50
C TYR A 58 -24.40 27.26 18.48
N ILE A 59 -25.57 26.83 18.04
CA ILE A 59 -26.76 27.68 18.01
C ILE A 59 -27.10 28.11 19.44
N LEU A 60 -27.07 27.17 20.40
CA LEU A 60 -27.31 27.46 21.81
C LEU A 60 -26.27 28.42 22.39
N TYR A 61 -24.99 28.25 22.06
CA TYR A 61 -23.92 29.16 22.46
C TYR A 61 -24.14 30.58 21.94
N MET A 62 -24.45 30.72 20.64
CA MET A 62 -24.75 32.01 20.03
C MET A 62 -26.00 32.66 20.64
N MET A 63 -27.05 31.88 20.89
CA MET A 63 -28.28 32.36 21.53
C MET A 63 -28.04 32.85 22.96
N PHE A 64 -27.28 32.09 23.75
CA PHE A 64 -26.93 32.48 25.12
C PHE A 64 -26.07 33.75 25.13
N LYS A 65 -25.08 33.82 24.23
CA LYS A 65 -24.18 34.96 24.15
C LYS A 65 -24.78 36.21 23.51
N ALA A 66 -25.82 36.09 22.68
CA ALA A 66 -26.57 37.23 22.17
C ALA A 66 -27.23 38.07 23.28
N GLN A 67 -27.37 37.52 24.50
CA GLN A 67 -27.93 38.23 25.66
C GLN A 67 -26.86 38.96 26.51
N ASP A 68 -25.57 38.78 26.19
CA ASP A 68 -24.45 39.34 26.93
C ASP A 68 -24.10 40.74 26.39
N LYS A 69 -24.26 41.78 27.23
CA LYS A 69 -24.02 43.18 26.83
C LYS A 69 -22.53 43.50 26.61
N ASN A 70 -21.64 42.65 27.11
CA ASN A 70 -20.19 42.79 26.95
C ASN A 70 -19.64 41.86 25.86
N PHE A 71 -20.52 41.31 25.01
CA PHE A 71 -20.15 40.33 23.99
C PHE A 71 -19.26 40.93 22.91
N GLY A 72 -18.02 40.47 22.84
CA GLY A 72 -17.09 40.87 21.80
C GLY A 72 -17.03 39.89 20.64
N MET A 73 -16.58 40.38 19.47
CA MET A 73 -16.25 39.54 18.30
C MET A 73 -15.29 38.40 18.69
N ALA A 74 -14.34 38.61 19.60
CA ALA A 74 -13.41 37.56 20.04
C ALA A 74 -14.10 36.40 20.76
N ASP A 75 -15.13 36.67 21.58
CA ASP A 75 -15.94 35.66 22.25
C ASP A 75 -16.71 34.81 21.24
N LEU A 76 -17.12 35.40 20.12
CA LEU A 76 -17.76 34.68 19.02
C LEU A 76 -16.73 33.87 18.21
N PHE A 77 -15.64 34.52 17.79
CA PHE A 77 -14.70 33.96 16.83
C PHE A 77 -13.77 32.91 17.43
N PHE A 78 -13.34 33.04 18.68
CA PHE A 78 -12.33 32.13 19.24
C PHE A 78 -12.85 30.69 19.39
N PRO A 79 -14.06 30.43 19.94
CA PRO A 79 -14.61 29.08 19.99
C PRO A 79 -14.92 28.53 18.59
N ILE A 80 -15.46 29.38 17.72
CA ILE A 80 -15.73 29.05 16.31
C ILE A 80 -14.46 28.64 15.57
N TYR A 81 -13.38 29.40 15.75
CA TYR A 81 -12.10 29.16 15.11
C TYR A 81 -11.44 27.88 15.63
N ILE A 82 -11.44 27.64 16.95
CA ILE A 82 -10.90 26.41 17.55
C ILE A 82 -11.62 25.18 17.01
N ILE A 83 -12.95 25.20 17.01
CA ILE A 83 -13.72 24.05 16.56
C ILE A 83 -13.66 23.92 15.03
N GLY A 84 -13.67 25.03 14.27
CA GLY A 84 -13.45 25.01 12.82
C GLY A 84 -12.07 24.45 12.44
N TYR A 85 -11.05 24.74 13.24
CA TYR A 85 -9.72 24.17 13.11
C TYR A 85 -9.72 22.66 13.43
N ILE A 86 -10.39 22.24 14.50
CA ILE A 86 -10.58 20.81 14.83
C ILE A 86 -11.35 20.09 13.71
N ASP A 87 -12.41 20.68 13.18
CA ASP A 87 -13.20 20.15 12.06
C ASP A 87 -12.35 20.06 10.79
N GLY A 88 -11.51 21.05 10.53
CA GLY A 88 -10.52 21.05 9.45
C GLY A 88 -9.54 19.89 9.61
N LEU A 89 -8.96 19.70 10.80
CA LEU A 89 -8.05 18.60 11.08
C LEU A 89 -8.72 17.23 10.97
N ILE A 90 -9.96 17.10 11.42
CA ILE A 90 -10.75 15.86 11.29
C ILE A 90 -11.05 15.57 9.82
N THR A 91 -11.41 16.60 9.04
CA THR A 91 -11.73 16.46 7.61
C THR A 91 -10.48 16.14 6.78
N LEU A 92 -9.35 16.78 7.07
CA LEU A 92 -8.06 16.58 6.39
C LEU A 92 -7.40 15.23 6.71
N ASN A 93 -7.63 14.68 7.92
CA ASN A 93 -7.20 13.32 8.28
C ASN A 93 -8.18 12.22 7.80
N GLY A 94 -9.29 12.62 7.17
CA GLY A 94 -10.21 11.74 6.45
C GLY A 94 -10.73 10.56 7.29
N TRP A 95 -10.88 9.41 6.62
CA TRP A 95 -11.43 8.17 7.20
C TRP A 95 -10.58 7.57 8.33
N GLY A 96 -9.32 7.99 8.48
CA GLY A 96 -8.39 7.44 9.47
C GLY A 96 -8.70 7.86 10.90
N PHE A 97 -9.28 9.06 11.10
CA PHE A 97 -9.69 9.57 12.41
C PHE A 97 -10.96 8.86 12.92
N TYR A 98 -11.95 8.64 12.05
CA TYR A 98 -13.24 8.04 12.41
C TYR A 98 -13.19 6.54 12.72
N ARG A 99 -12.04 5.88 12.51
CA ARG A 99 -11.78 4.46 12.83
C ARG A 99 -10.95 4.28 14.10
N CYS A 100 -10.55 5.36 14.78
CA CYS A 100 -9.81 5.26 16.04
C CYS A 100 -10.64 4.52 17.08
N LYS A 101 -10.03 3.53 17.74
CA LYS A 101 -10.73 2.69 18.72
C LYS A 101 -10.85 3.38 20.07
N ASN A 102 -10.03 4.39 20.32
CA ASN A 102 -10.03 5.16 21.57
C ASN A 102 -9.54 6.60 21.35
N LEU A 103 -9.77 7.44 22.37
CA LEU A 103 -9.46 8.86 22.36
C LEU A 103 -7.96 9.15 22.19
N LYS A 104 -7.09 8.34 22.81
CA LYS A 104 -5.63 8.48 22.74
C LYS A 104 -5.13 8.32 21.29
N GLU A 105 -5.65 7.33 20.57
CA GLU A 105 -5.37 7.12 19.14
C GLU A 105 -5.85 8.28 18.27
N GLY A 106 -7.03 8.84 18.59
CA GLY A 106 -7.57 10.04 17.94
C GLY A 106 -6.68 11.27 18.10
N ILE A 107 -6.21 11.53 19.33
CA ILE A 107 -5.34 12.67 19.64
C ILE A 107 -3.98 12.52 18.95
N ILE A 108 -3.38 11.32 18.96
CA ILE A 108 -2.10 11.07 18.28
C ILE A 108 -2.21 11.34 16.78
N LYS A 109 -3.29 10.89 16.12
CA LYS A 109 -3.53 11.15 14.68
C LYS A 109 -3.83 12.62 14.38
N LEU A 110 -4.43 13.36 15.32
CA LEU A 110 -4.67 14.80 15.19
C LEU A 110 -3.36 15.60 15.09
N ILE A 111 -2.34 15.21 15.85
CA ILE A 111 -1.05 15.93 15.92
C ILE A 111 0.01 15.39 14.94
N THR A 112 -0.11 14.14 14.49
CA THR A 112 0.79 13.57 13.48
C THR A 112 0.24 13.86 12.08
N PHE A 113 0.46 15.08 11.61
CA PHE A 113 0.08 15.50 10.26
C PHE A 113 0.84 14.65 9.22
N ARG A 114 0.16 13.67 8.62
CA ARG A 114 0.72 12.91 7.51
C ARG A 114 0.39 13.67 6.23
N SER A 115 1.40 14.26 5.61
CA SER A 115 1.34 14.75 4.22
C SER A 115 1.07 13.56 3.29
N GLU A 116 -0.17 13.10 3.22
CA GLU A 116 -0.56 12.09 2.25
C GLU A 116 -0.97 12.76 0.94
N LYS A 117 -0.14 12.58 -0.08
CA LYS A 117 -0.42 12.77 -1.52
C LYS A 117 -1.62 11.94 -2.05
N ASN A 118 -2.53 11.47 -1.19
CA ASN A 118 -3.51 10.42 -1.49
C ASN A 118 -4.96 10.89 -1.70
N TYR A 119 -5.25 12.20 -1.70
CA TYR A 119 -6.62 12.69 -1.87
C TYR A 119 -7.07 12.93 -3.33
N LEU A 120 -6.21 12.65 -4.32
CA LEU A 120 -6.56 12.76 -5.75
C LEU A 120 -7.29 11.52 -6.31
N ASN A 121 -8.08 10.81 -5.49
CA ASN A 121 -8.97 9.74 -5.95
C ASN A 121 -10.36 10.29 -6.33
N MET A 122 -10.39 11.30 -7.18
CA MET A 122 -11.59 11.70 -7.92
C MET A 122 -11.50 11.06 -9.31
N ARG A 123 -12.28 9.99 -9.54
CA ARG A 123 -12.42 9.24 -10.82
C ARG A 123 -11.25 9.43 -11.80
N ILE A 124 -10.11 8.82 -11.51
CA ILE A 124 -8.96 8.85 -12.41
C ILE A 124 -9.30 8.04 -13.68
N HIS A 125 -9.19 8.70 -14.84
CA HIS A 125 -9.40 8.11 -16.15
C HIS A 125 -8.47 6.90 -16.38
N PRO A 126 -8.90 5.80 -17.04
CA PRO A 126 -8.09 4.58 -17.23
C PRO A 126 -6.69 4.78 -17.83
N LEU A 127 -6.50 5.85 -18.61
CA LEU A 127 -5.20 6.22 -19.21
C LEU A 127 -4.16 6.72 -18.18
N LEU A 128 -4.59 7.41 -17.12
CA LEU A 128 -3.70 7.90 -16.06
C LEU A 128 -3.29 6.76 -15.12
N MET A 129 -4.19 5.80 -14.86
CA MET A 129 -3.87 4.57 -14.13
C MET A 129 -2.78 3.76 -14.84
N LYS A 130 -2.86 3.64 -16.18
CA LYS A 130 -1.80 3.00 -16.97
C LYS A 130 -0.45 3.72 -16.86
N LYS A 131 -0.45 5.06 -16.79
CA LYS A 131 0.77 5.87 -16.72
C LYS A 131 1.50 5.73 -15.38
N GLU A 132 0.79 5.72 -14.25
CA GLU A 132 1.41 5.49 -12.92
C GLU A 132 1.78 4.02 -12.69
N ALA A 133 0.97 3.05 -13.16
CA ALA A 133 1.37 1.65 -13.15
C ALA A 133 2.64 1.39 -13.99
N PHE A 134 2.93 2.27 -14.96
CA PHE A 134 4.16 2.26 -15.74
C PHE A 134 5.40 2.69 -14.94
N GLU A 135 5.24 3.38 -13.80
CA GLU A 135 6.36 3.79 -12.94
C GLU A 135 6.75 2.73 -11.91
N LEU A 136 5.80 1.87 -11.49
CA LEU A 136 6.11 0.81 -10.54
C LEU A 136 7.14 -0.16 -11.14
N ARG A 137 8.20 -0.43 -10.39
CA ARG A 137 9.26 -1.40 -10.70
C ARG A 137 9.50 -2.23 -9.46
N VAL A 138 10.02 -3.43 -9.63
CA VAL A 138 10.41 -4.27 -8.50
C VAL A 138 11.37 -3.50 -7.62
N SER A 139 11.11 -3.54 -6.31
CA SER A 139 12.02 -2.96 -5.34
C SER A 139 13.22 -3.88 -5.06
N GLN A 140 14.35 -3.29 -4.67
CA GLN A 140 15.50 -4.08 -4.19
C GLN A 140 15.15 -4.98 -3.01
N LYS A 141 14.19 -4.55 -2.16
CA LYS A 141 13.69 -5.34 -1.04
C LYS A 141 13.03 -6.62 -1.51
N LEU A 142 12.26 -6.56 -2.60
CA LEU A 142 11.65 -7.74 -3.20
C LEU A 142 12.70 -8.67 -3.82
N LEU A 143 13.72 -8.14 -4.51
CA LEU A 143 14.80 -8.98 -5.04
C LEU A 143 15.47 -9.77 -3.92
N ASN A 144 15.81 -9.11 -2.82
CA ASN A 144 16.38 -9.77 -1.64
C ASN A 144 15.43 -10.82 -1.04
N PHE A 145 14.13 -10.52 -1.00
CA PHE A 145 13.11 -11.47 -0.56
C PHE A 145 13.06 -12.73 -1.44
N ILE A 146 13.06 -12.56 -2.78
CA ILE A 146 13.05 -13.69 -3.72
C ILE A 146 14.32 -14.54 -3.57
N ARG A 147 15.50 -13.90 -3.47
CA ARG A 147 16.77 -14.61 -3.23
C ARG A 147 16.71 -15.49 -1.98
N SER A 148 16.05 -15.04 -0.91
CA SER A 148 15.93 -15.81 0.33
C SER A 148 15.08 -17.09 0.17
N TYR A 149 14.19 -17.13 -0.83
CA TYR A 149 13.32 -18.27 -1.13
C TYR A 149 13.87 -19.21 -2.21
N GLU A 150 14.51 -18.68 -3.25
CA GLU A 150 14.90 -19.48 -4.41
C GLU A 150 16.17 -20.31 -4.18
N ASN A 151 16.99 -19.99 -3.17
CA ASN A 151 18.37 -20.50 -3.00
C ASN A 151 19.23 -20.25 -4.25
N LEU A 152 20.53 -20.00 -4.06
CA LEU A 152 21.42 -19.93 -5.21
C LEU A 152 21.63 -21.34 -5.76
N HIS A 153 21.26 -21.57 -7.02
CA HIS A 153 21.45 -22.84 -7.69
C HIS A 153 22.91 -22.99 -8.09
N ASP A 154 23.63 -23.68 -7.22
CA ASP A 154 25.01 -24.09 -7.41
C ASP A 154 25.10 -25.60 -7.21
N GLY A 155 25.09 -26.33 -8.33
CA GLY A 155 25.04 -27.79 -8.39
C GLY A 155 26.21 -28.46 -7.67
N ASP A 156 27.43 -28.28 -8.18
CA ASP A 156 28.66 -28.81 -7.61
C ASP A 156 29.54 -27.70 -7.06
N LYS A 157 29.49 -27.54 -5.73
CA LYS A 157 30.23 -26.51 -4.99
C LYS A 157 31.73 -26.76 -4.92
N SER A 158 32.21 -27.93 -5.37
CA SER A 158 33.64 -28.23 -5.46
C SER A 158 34.29 -27.66 -6.73
N VAL A 159 33.46 -27.29 -7.71
CA VAL A 159 33.89 -26.65 -8.95
C VAL A 159 33.79 -25.14 -8.82
N ILE A 160 34.75 -24.42 -9.40
CA ILE A 160 34.75 -22.95 -9.39
C ILE A 160 33.62 -22.44 -10.30
N GLY A 161 32.75 -21.59 -9.73
CA GLY A 161 31.65 -20.93 -10.46
C GLY A 161 30.32 -21.67 -10.31
N LEU A 162 29.20 -20.95 -10.54
CA LEU A 162 27.86 -21.48 -10.35
C LEU A 162 27.51 -22.57 -11.37
N GLN A 163 27.06 -23.72 -10.86
CA GLN A 163 26.69 -24.86 -11.70
C GLN A 163 25.16 -25.05 -11.78
N PRO A 164 24.62 -25.52 -12.93
CA PRO A 164 23.21 -25.89 -13.04
C PRO A 164 22.79 -26.91 -11.99
N LYS A 165 21.53 -26.81 -11.54
CA LYS A 165 20.92 -27.74 -10.59
C LYS A 165 19.56 -28.18 -11.09
N LEU A 166 19.22 -29.45 -10.88
CA LEU A 166 17.86 -29.93 -11.15
C LEU A 166 16.89 -29.34 -10.13
N ASP A 167 15.75 -28.86 -10.61
CA ASP A 167 14.65 -28.49 -9.73
C ASP A 167 14.05 -29.73 -9.03
N ALA A 168 13.37 -29.51 -7.91
CA ALA A 168 12.81 -30.60 -7.11
C ALA A 168 11.45 -31.10 -7.62
N ARG A 169 11.01 -30.71 -8.84
CA ARG A 169 9.61 -30.85 -9.27
C ARG A 169 9.44 -31.91 -10.35
N GLY A 170 8.40 -32.74 -10.16
CA GLY A 170 7.84 -33.57 -11.22
C GLY A 170 8.57 -34.90 -11.47
N LYS A 171 8.06 -35.68 -12.44
CA LYS A 171 8.64 -36.96 -12.86
C LYS A 171 9.89 -36.80 -13.71
N ASP A 172 10.08 -35.63 -14.31
CA ASP A 172 11.22 -35.27 -15.15
C ASP A 172 11.68 -33.83 -14.83
N PRO A 173 12.58 -33.67 -13.84
CA PRO A 173 12.98 -32.36 -13.34
C PRO A 173 13.77 -31.56 -14.37
N ILE A 174 13.74 -30.24 -14.24
CA ILE A 174 14.32 -29.28 -15.19
C ILE A 174 15.64 -28.73 -14.62
N TRP A 175 16.65 -28.62 -15.47
CA TRP A 175 17.90 -27.95 -15.14
C TRP A 175 17.68 -26.44 -15.00
N THR A 176 18.17 -25.88 -13.90
CA THR A 176 17.96 -24.50 -13.50
C THR A 176 19.27 -23.88 -13.01
N VAL A 177 19.46 -22.57 -13.21
CA VAL A 177 20.69 -21.83 -12.86
C VAL A 177 20.36 -20.56 -12.08
N GLY A 178 21.36 -20.02 -11.37
CA GLY A 178 21.23 -18.75 -10.64
C GLY A 178 20.11 -18.79 -9.59
N TRP A 179 19.19 -17.83 -9.63
CA TRP A 179 18.05 -17.72 -8.70
C TRP A 179 16.78 -18.44 -9.21
N GLY A 180 16.95 -19.63 -9.79
CA GLY A 180 15.83 -20.48 -10.25
C GLY A 180 15.46 -20.31 -11.73
N HIS A 181 16.36 -19.80 -12.57
CA HIS A 181 16.12 -19.67 -14.02
C HIS A 181 16.12 -21.05 -14.68
N ALA A 182 15.02 -21.45 -15.32
CA ALA A 182 14.93 -22.72 -16.05
C ALA A 182 15.64 -22.64 -17.41
N LEU A 183 16.59 -23.55 -17.65
CA LEU A 183 17.33 -23.62 -18.91
C LEU A 183 16.43 -24.12 -20.04
N VAL A 184 16.55 -23.46 -21.20
CA VAL A 184 15.84 -23.80 -22.44
C VAL A 184 16.87 -24.01 -23.53
N VAL A 185 16.88 -25.21 -24.11
CA VAL A 185 17.77 -25.60 -25.21
C VAL A 185 16.91 -26.03 -26.39
N ASP A 186 17.12 -25.40 -27.54
CA ASP A 186 16.33 -25.56 -28.77
C ASP A 186 14.83 -25.29 -28.58
N GLY A 187 14.51 -24.25 -27.83
CA GLY A 187 13.13 -23.83 -27.55
C GLY A 187 12.35 -24.77 -26.61
N LYS A 188 13.00 -25.78 -26.03
CA LYS A 188 12.39 -26.73 -25.08
C LYS A 188 13.16 -26.72 -23.76
N PHE A 189 12.45 -26.92 -22.64
CA PHE A 189 13.09 -27.03 -21.32
C PHE A 189 14.15 -28.14 -21.31
N ALA A 190 15.31 -27.85 -20.73
CA ALA A 190 16.36 -28.82 -20.51
C ALA A 190 15.98 -29.72 -19.33
N THR A 191 15.26 -30.81 -19.59
CA THR A 191 14.86 -31.78 -18.58
C THR A 191 15.95 -32.82 -18.33
N LYS A 192 15.89 -33.52 -17.20
CA LYS A 192 16.78 -34.64 -16.87
C LYS A 192 16.73 -35.75 -17.92
N SER A 193 15.58 -36.03 -18.52
CA SER A 193 15.48 -37.03 -19.58
C SER A 193 16.23 -36.63 -20.86
N ARG A 194 16.28 -35.32 -21.18
CA ARG A 194 17.02 -34.80 -22.34
C ARG A 194 18.50 -34.64 -22.08
N PHE A 195 18.86 -34.24 -20.86
CA PHE A 195 20.23 -34.02 -20.40
C PHE A 195 20.44 -34.81 -19.10
N PRO A 196 20.79 -36.10 -19.20
CA PRO A 196 20.85 -36.99 -18.03
C PRO A 196 21.93 -36.63 -17.01
N THR A 197 23.02 -36.01 -17.44
CA THR A 197 24.19 -35.72 -16.61
C THR A 197 24.56 -34.23 -16.60
N MET A 198 25.37 -33.82 -15.61
CA MET A 198 25.92 -32.46 -15.56
C MET A 198 26.76 -32.14 -16.81
N ALA A 199 27.53 -33.11 -17.31
CA ALA A 199 28.37 -32.91 -18.49
C ALA A 199 27.56 -32.58 -19.74
N ASP A 200 26.33 -33.12 -19.85
CA ASP A 200 25.45 -32.86 -20.99
C ASP A 200 24.89 -31.44 -20.98
N ILE A 201 24.65 -30.87 -19.79
CA ILE A 201 24.03 -29.54 -19.64
C ILE A 201 25.04 -28.40 -19.47
N LEU A 202 26.24 -28.69 -18.96
CA LEU A 202 27.26 -27.68 -18.68
C LEU A 202 27.61 -26.77 -19.88
N PRO A 203 27.69 -27.26 -21.14
CA PRO A 203 27.92 -26.41 -22.31
C PRO A 203 26.83 -25.34 -22.53
N TYR A 204 25.65 -25.52 -21.94
CA TYR A 204 24.52 -24.59 -22.03
C TYR A 204 24.38 -23.71 -20.78
N ASN A 205 25.33 -23.79 -19.83
CA ASN A 205 25.32 -22.92 -18.66
C ASN A 205 25.59 -21.47 -19.08
N THR A 206 24.71 -20.57 -18.68
CA THR A 206 24.81 -19.14 -19.01
C THR A 206 25.17 -18.27 -17.81
N VAL A 207 25.42 -18.87 -16.63
CA VAL A 207 25.66 -18.16 -15.37
C VAL A 207 26.79 -18.84 -14.62
N ASN A 208 27.89 -18.13 -14.40
CA ASN A 208 29.07 -18.61 -13.69
C ASN A 208 29.37 -17.80 -12.42
N THR A 209 28.90 -16.54 -12.32
CA THR A 209 29.08 -15.70 -11.13
C THR A 209 27.77 -15.27 -10.47
N ILE A 210 27.86 -14.78 -9.23
CA ILE A 210 26.70 -14.26 -8.48
C ILE A 210 26.12 -13.02 -9.17
N GLU A 211 26.98 -12.17 -9.73
CA GLU A 211 26.58 -10.95 -10.44
C GLU A 211 25.81 -11.29 -11.72
N GLU A 212 26.23 -12.33 -12.45
CA GLU A 212 25.49 -12.85 -13.61
C GLU A 212 24.14 -13.44 -13.20
N ALA A 213 24.09 -14.16 -12.07
CA ALA A 213 22.84 -14.68 -11.53
C ALA A 213 21.87 -13.55 -11.13
N ASP A 214 22.38 -12.48 -10.53
CA ASP A 214 21.62 -11.30 -10.15
C ASP A 214 21.08 -10.55 -11.37
N ALA A 215 21.91 -10.32 -12.38
CA ALA A 215 21.48 -9.69 -13.63
C ALA A 215 20.42 -10.53 -14.35
N LEU A 216 20.53 -11.87 -14.32
CA LEU A 216 19.54 -12.77 -14.88
C LEU A 216 18.21 -12.70 -14.12
N LEU A 217 18.25 -12.66 -12.78
CA LEU A 217 17.05 -12.49 -11.95
C LEU A 217 16.32 -11.17 -12.27
N GLU A 218 17.05 -10.06 -12.39
CA GLU A 218 16.46 -8.76 -12.75
C GLU A 218 15.83 -8.78 -14.16
N LYS A 219 16.46 -9.48 -15.10
CA LYS A 219 15.90 -9.67 -16.44
C LYS A 219 14.62 -10.50 -16.40
N ASP A 220 14.63 -11.62 -15.70
CA ASP A 220 13.48 -12.52 -15.60
C ASP A 220 12.30 -11.85 -14.89
N ILE A 221 12.58 -11.10 -13.82
CA ILE A 221 11.52 -10.46 -13.05
C ILE A 221 10.78 -9.39 -13.84
N THR A 222 11.46 -8.74 -14.80
CA THR A 222 10.85 -7.75 -15.70
C THR A 222 9.67 -8.33 -16.49
N LYS A 223 9.71 -9.61 -16.86
CA LYS A 223 8.57 -10.29 -17.50
C LYS A 223 7.37 -10.32 -16.56
N PHE A 224 7.58 -10.70 -15.29
CA PHE A 224 6.51 -10.79 -14.30
C PHE A 224 5.97 -9.42 -13.90
N GLU A 225 6.82 -8.40 -13.83
CA GLU A 225 6.37 -7.01 -13.66
C GLU A 225 5.36 -6.61 -14.72
N ASN A 226 5.68 -6.85 -15.99
CA ASN A 226 4.83 -6.47 -17.11
C ASN A 226 3.51 -7.24 -17.08
N LEU A 227 3.55 -8.53 -16.75
CA LEU A 227 2.35 -9.34 -16.58
C LEU A 227 1.48 -8.85 -15.43
N VAL A 228 2.07 -8.48 -14.29
CA VAL A 228 1.34 -7.92 -13.14
C VAL A 228 0.69 -6.60 -13.51
N LYS A 229 1.43 -5.68 -14.15
CA LYS A 229 0.90 -4.39 -14.63
C LYS A 229 -0.27 -4.58 -15.58
N ALA A 230 -0.18 -5.54 -16.51
CA ALA A 230 -1.23 -5.81 -17.48
C ALA A 230 -2.51 -6.36 -16.84
N ASN A 231 -2.41 -7.08 -15.72
CA ASN A 231 -3.56 -7.67 -15.02
C ASN A 231 -4.20 -6.77 -13.95
N LEU A 232 -3.51 -5.69 -13.56
CA LEU A 232 -4.02 -4.70 -12.60
C LEU A 232 -4.98 -3.72 -13.27
N LYS A 233 -6.18 -3.60 -12.68
CA LYS A 233 -7.24 -2.65 -13.09
C LYS A 233 -7.43 -1.51 -12.09
N ILE A 234 -6.77 -1.59 -10.94
CA ILE A 234 -6.81 -0.60 -9.87
C ILE A 234 -5.40 -0.10 -9.56
N LYS A 235 -5.30 1.11 -9.00
CA LYS A 235 -4.06 1.60 -8.40
C LYS A 235 -3.71 0.77 -7.17
N VAL A 236 -2.47 0.31 -7.14
CA VAL A 236 -1.81 -0.34 -6.00
C VAL A 236 -0.57 0.46 -5.63
N ASN A 237 -0.08 0.29 -4.40
CA ASN A 237 1.18 0.89 -3.97
C ASN A 237 2.35 -0.08 -4.18
N GLN A 238 3.58 0.37 -3.90
CA GLN A 238 4.80 -0.39 -4.17
C GLN A 238 4.82 -1.77 -3.50
N HIS A 239 4.40 -1.86 -2.24
CA HIS A 239 4.45 -3.13 -1.50
C HIS A 239 3.38 -4.13 -1.96
N GLN A 240 2.21 -3.65 -2.36
CA GLN A 240 1.20 -4.47 -3.02
C GLN A 240 1.68 -4.97 -4.38
N PHE A 241 2.34 -4.11 -5.16
CA PHE A 241 2.93 -4.50 -6.44
C PHE A 241 4.01 -5.58 -6.26
N ASP A 242 4.93 -5.38 -5.32
CA ASP A 242 6.00 -6.34 -5.02
C ASP A 242 5.44 -7.72 -4.61
N ALA A 243 4.41 -7.76 -3.75
CA ALA A 243 3.76 -9.01 -3.36
C ALA A 243 3.18 -9.78 -4.56
N LEU A 244 2.54 -9.06 -5.49
CA LEU A 244 1.98 -9.66 -6.71
C LEU A 244 3.07 -10.17 -7.65
N VAL A 245 4.18 -9.43 -7.79
CA VAL A 245 5.32 -9.86 -8.59
C VAL A 245 5.97 -11.11 -7.98
N SER A 246 6.15 -11.17 -6.64
CA SER A 246 6.64 -12.37 -5.96
C SER A 246 5.79 -13.60 -6.24
N HIS A 247 4.47 -13.46 -6.10
CA HIS A 247 3.51 -14.53 -6.38
C HIS A 247 3.61 -14.98 -7.84
N ALA A 248 3.63 -14.02 -8.77
CA ALA A 248 3.72 -14.30 -10.18
C ALA A 248 5.02 -15.01 -10.57
N TYR A 249 6.15 -14.61 -9.97
CA TYR A 249 7.44 -15.27 -10.17
C TYR A 249 7.41 -16.74 -9.74
N ASN A 250 6.81 -17.04 -8.58
CA ASN A 250 6.80 -18.40 -8.04
C ASN A 250 5.90 -19.38 -8.80
N CYS A 251 4.72 -18.93 -9.25
CA CYS A 251 3.67 -19.82 -9.73
C CYS A 251 2.88 -19.29 -10.93
N GLY A 252 3.31 -18.18 -11.52
CA GLY A 252 2.63 -17.54 -12.64
C GLY A 252 1.44 -16.66 -12.23
N ILE A 253 0.76 -16.12 -13.24
CA ILE A 253 -0.41 -15.25 -13.05
C ILE A 253 -1.61 -16.08 -12.59
N SER A 254 -2.24 -15.66 -11.49
CA SER A 254 -3.45 -16.27 -10.96
C SER A 254 -4.66 -15.38 -11.16
N GLU A 255 -5.55 -15.74 -12.08
CA GLU A 255 -6.79 -14.99 -12.32
C GLU A 255 -7.59 -14.78 -11.02
N GLY A 256 -7.68 -15.81 -10.17
CA GLY A 256 -8.38 -15.73 -8.88
C GLY A 256 -7.81 -14.68 -7.92
N LEU A 257 -6.49 -14.47 -7.92
CA LEU A 257 -5.84 -13.41 -7.13
C LEU A 257 -6.21 -12.04 -7.69
N TYR A 258 -6.03 -11.84 -8.99
CA TYR A 258 -6.27 -10.54 -9.63
C TYR A 258 -7.74 -10.12 -9.59
N ILE A 259 -8.70 -11.04 -9.70
CA ILE A 259 -10.13 -10.74 -9.48
C ILE A 259 -10.35 -10.13 -8.10
N ARG A 260 -9.77 -10.72 -7.05
CA ARG A 260 -9.93 -10.25 -5.66
C ARG A 260 -9.25 -8.90 -5.44
N VAL A 261 -8.04 -8.74 -5.96
CA VAL A 261 -7.29 -7.48 -5.93
C VAL A 261 -8.09 -6.38 -6.61
N ASN A 262 -8.49 -6.58 -7.87
CA ASN A 262 -9.19 -5.59 -8.68
C ASN A 262 -10.57 -5.22 -8.10
N ASN A 263 -11.24 -6.15 -7.42
CA ASN A 263 -12.52 -5.90 -6.74
C ASN A 263 -12.36 -5.34 -5.31
N ARG A 264 -11.13 -5.10 -4.82
CA ARG A 264 -10.85 -4.69 -3.43
C ARG A 264 -11.53 -5.60 -2.38
N ALA A 265 -11.59 -6.89 -2.66
CA ALA A 265 -12.27 -7.88 -1.82
C ALA A 265 -11.36 -8.33 -0.66
N GLU A 266 -11.09 -7.46 0.31
CA GLU A 266 -10.08 -7.66 1.37
C GLU A 266 -10.18 -9.01 2.09
N LYS A 267 -11.39 -9.41 2.51
CA LYS A 267 -11.61 -10.69 3.19
C LYS A 267 -11.27 -11.89 2.30
N ALA A 268 -11.79 -11.90 1.08
CA ALA A 268 -11.53 -12.96 0.11
C ALA A 268 -10.06 -12.99 -0.35
N LEU A 269 -9.39 -11.84 -0.38
CA LEU A 269 -7.97 -11.72 -0.69
C LEU A 269 -7.12 -12.36 0.41
N LYS A 270 -7.39 -12.05 1.68
CA LYS A 270 -6.73 -12.71 2.81
C LYS A 270 -6.90 -14.23 2.76
N GLU A 271 -8.14 -14.69 2.55
CA GLU A 271 -8.42 -16.14 2.44
C GLU A 271 -7.68 -16.78 1.26
N PHE A 272 -7.54 -16.07 0.14
CA PHE A 272 -6.77 -16.56 -0.99
C PHE A 272 -5.30 -16.79 -0.64
N TRP A 273 -4.62 -15.78 -0.08
CA TRP A 273 -3.22 -15.90 0.29
C TRP A 273 -2.98 -17.05 1.28
N LEU A 274 -3.85 -17.21 2.27
CA LEU A 274 -3.65 -18.22 3.31
C LEU A 274 -3.96 -19.66 2.87
N ASN A 275 -4.63 -19.87 1.73
CA ASN A 275 -5.16 -21.20 1.37
C ASN A 275 -4.88 -21.65 -0.07
N ARG A 276 -4.39 -20.78 -0.96
CA ARG A 276 -4.16 -21.09 -2.38
C ARG A 276 -2.67 -21.05 -2.70
N TYR A 277 -2.26 -21.83 -3.71
CA TYR A 277 -0.86 -21.94 -4.15
C TYR A 277 0.10 -22.40 -3.02
N ILE A 278 -0.41 -23.29 -2.15
CA ILE A 278 0.33 -23.91 -1.04
C ILE A 278 0.66 -25.39 -1.27
N THR A 279 0.39 -25.90 -2.48
CA THR A 279 0.55 -27.32 -2.83
C THR A 279 1.46 -27.51 -4.04
N SER A 280 2.17 -28.64 -4.09
CA SER A 280 2.86 -29.14 -5.27
C SER A 280 2.59 -30.63 -5.41
N GLY A 281 2.27 -31.11 -6.61
CA GLY A 281 1.88 -32.51 -6.83
C GLY A 281 0.66 -32.97 -5.99
N GLY A 282 -0.22 -32.05 -5.59
CA GLY A 282 -1.37 -32.32 -4.73
C GLY A 282 -1.07 -32.32 -3.22
N ILE A 283 0.19 -32.19 -2.80
CA ILE A 283 0.61 -32.23 -1.40
C ILE A 283 0.89 -30.80 -0.90
N LYS A 284 0.42 -30.45 0.31
CA LYS A 284 0.71 -29.16 0.94
C LYS A 284 2.18 -29.11 1.37
N LEU A 285 2.86 -28.01 1.04
CA LEU A 285 4.27 -27.81 1.38
C LEU A 285 4.43 -26.65 2.36
N ASN A 286 5.09 -26.88 3.48
CA ASN A 286 5.33 -25.85 4.51
C ASN A 286 6.06 -24.62 3.94
N GLY A 287 7.03 -24.83 3.05
CA GLY A 287 7.73 -23.72 2.39
C GLY A 287 6.80 -22.83 1.56
N LEU A 288 5.82 -23.42 0.86
CA LEU A 288 4.84 -22.63 0.11
C LEU A 288 3.85 -21.93 1.05
N ILE A 289 3.41 -22.58 2.13
CA ILE A 289 2.55 -21.96 3.15
C ILE A 289 3.22 -20.70 3.71
N HIS A 290 4.46 -20.82 4.17
CA HIS A 290 5.22 -19.67 4.70
C HIS A 290 5.42 -18.59 3.64
N ARG A 291 5.75 -18.95 2.39
CA ARG A 291 5.88 -17.99 1.29
C ARG A 291 4.61 -17.18 1.06
N ARG A 292 3.44 -17.82 1.04
CA ARG A 292 2.18 -17.13 0.82
C ARG A 292 1.80 -16.22 1.99
N ILE A 293 2.13 -16.61 3.23
CA ILE A 293 1.95 -15.76 4.42
C ILE A 293 2.84 -14.53 4.30
N ASP A 294 4.12 -14.72 3.99
CA ASP A 294 5.10 -13.65 3.86
C ASP A 294 4.74 -12.65 2.75
N GLU A 295 4.32 -13.12 1.59
CA GLU A 295 3.88 -12.26 0.49
C GLU A 295 2.62 -11.47 0.88
N TYR A 296 1.74 -12.06 1.71
CA TYR A 296 0.61 -11.34 2.26
C TYR A 296 1.04 -10.28 3.30
N GLU A 297 2.08 -10.52 4.09
CA GLU A 297 2.67 -9.48 4.94
C GLU A 297 3.27 -8.33 4.13
N ILE A 298 3.96 -8.64 3.03
CA ILE A 298 4.45 -7.64 2.07
C ILE A 298 3.26 -6.88 1.48
N TRP A 299 2.18 -7.56 1.10
CA TRP A 299 0.94 -6.93 0.62
C TRP A 299 0.36 -5.93 1.64
N LEU A 300 0.45 -6.24 2.94
CA LEU A 300 0.02 -5.37 4.04
C LEU A 300 1.04 -4.27 4.38
N GLY A 301 2.23 -4.28 3.78
CA GLY A 301 3.29 -3.30 4.02
C GLY A 301 4.04 -3.51 5.34
N ILE A 302 4.08 -4.74 5.86
CA ILE A 302 4.64 -5.06 7.17
C ILE A 302 6.16 -5.25 7.09
N ASN A 303 6.64 -6.34 6.49
CA ASN A 303 8.07 -6.68 6.48
C ASN A 303 8.45 -7.47 5.22
N TYR A 304 9.67 -7.25 4.76
CA TYR A 304 10.34 -7.96 3.66
C TYR A 304 11.46 -8.88 4.16
N ASN A 305 11.97 -8.65 5.38
CA ASN A 305 13.10 -9.38 5.93
C ASN A 305 12.60 -10.65 6.63
N ARG A 306 13.26 -11.78 6.37
CA ARG A 306 13.01 -13.07 7.03
C ARG A 306 14.28 -13.51 7.74
N GLU A 307 14.18 -13.68 9.05
CA GLU A 307 15.31 -14.14 9.88
C GLU A 307 15.46 -15.67 9.88
N TYR A 308 14.48 -16.38 9.32
CA TYR A 308 14.49 -17.82 9.26
C TYR A 308 15.05 -18.30 7.91
N LYS A 309 16.19 -18.99 7.93
CA LYS A 309 16.65 -19.77 6.78
C LYS A 309 15.74 -21.00 6.69
N PHE A 310 15.01 -21.15 5.59
CA PHE A 310 14.30 -22.40 5.33
C PHE A 310 15.32 -23.53 5.19
N THR A 311 15.54 -24.28 6.26
CA THR A 311 16.16 -25.60 6.16
C THR A 311 15.11 -26.51 5.55
N PHE A 312 15.24 -26.74 4.25
CA PHE A 312 14.51 -27.82 3.58
C PHE A 312 15.10 -29.12 4.12
N ASN A 313 14.49 -29.68 5.16
CA ASN A 313 14.79 -31.03 5.64
C ASN A 313 14.27 -32.08 4.67
#